data_AF-B4D1J6-F1
#
_entry.id   AF-B4D1J6-F1
#
_cell.length_a   1.000
_cell.length_b   1.000
_cell.length_c   1.000
_cell.angle_alpha   90.00
_cell.angle_beta   90.00
_cell.angle_gamma   90.00
#
_symmetry.space_group_name_H-M   'P 1'
#
loop_
_entity.id
_entity.type
_entity.pdbx_description
1 polymer ?
#
loop_
_entity_poly.entity_id
_entity_poly.type
_entity_poly.pdbx_seq_one_letter_code
_entity_poly.pdbx_strand_id
1 'polypeptide(L)'
;MGETLVRYRVHTQSVSATKAAAMLRAVAAIHAAQLEKFGLRDPEHLHESLVAFDPIASLDLFTRIERWLCTLREANRNHRCHEPEIFDRLLEARWFETAGRAFQLGIRGWKIWRNSVVHRASRRDDLRFFLRALRQDLGRPFRQS
;
A
#
# COMPACT_ATOMS: atom_id res chain seq x y z
N MET A 1 36.33 -38.59 15.55
CA MET A 1 35.24 -37.61 15.81
C MET A 1 35.64 -36.33 15.11
N GLY A 2 34.98 -36.02 14.00
CA GLY A 2 35.41 -34.99 13.05
C GLY A 2 34.77 -33.63 13.36
N GLU A 3 35.60 -32.63 13.58
CA GLU A 3 35.20 -31.24 13.81
C GLU A 3 35.34 -30.48 12.49
N THR A 4 34.23 -30.24 11.80
CA THR A 4 34.23 -29.51 10.54
C THR A 4 34.20 -28.00 10.83
N LEU A 5 35.38 -27.37 10.84
CA LEU A 5 35.53 -25.92 10.85
C LEU A 5 35.10 -25.32 9.51
N VAL A 6 33.81 -24.99 9.37
CA VAL A 6 33.33 -24.21 8.21
C VAL A 6 33.62 -22.73 8.45
N ARG A 7 34.81 -22.30 8.06
CA ARG A 7 35.20 -20.89 8.01
C ARG A 7 34.46 -20.21 6.85
N TYR A 8 33.28 -19.67 7.12
CA TYR A 8 32.49 -18.90 6.14
C TYR A 8 33.27 -17.63 5.76
N ARG A 9 33.82 -17.59 4.55
CA ARG A 9 34.42 -16.39 3.95
C ARG A 9 33.31 -15.37 3.73
N VAL A 10 33.19 -14.41 4.65
CA VAL A 10 32.43 -13.18 4.43
C VAL A 10 33.21 -12.34 3.42
N HIS A 11 32.84 -12.43 2.13
CA HIS A 11 33.26 -11.46 1.15
C HIS A 11 32.41 -10.20 1.33
N THR A 12 33.05 -9.16 1.86
CA THR A 12 32.52 -7.82 2.21
C THR A 12 32.11 -6.96 1.00
N GLN A 13 31.90 -7.56 -0.17
CA GLN A 13 31.34 -6.89 -1.36
C GLN A 13 30.32 -7.83 -2.00
N SER A 14 29.17 -7.96 -1.33
CA SER A 14 28.12 -8.89 -1.73
C SER A 14 27.60 -8.55 -3.13
N VAL A 15 27.87 -9.42 -4.11
CA VAL A 15 27.16 -9.51 -5.41
C VAL A 15 25.63 -9.44 -5.22
N SER A 16 25.15 -9.88 -4.06
CA SER A 16 23.75 -9.77 -3.62
C SER A 16 23.25 -8.33 -3.47
N ALA A 17 24.08 -7.39 -3.00
CA ALA A 17 23.67 -5.99 -2.83
C ALA A 17 23.54 -5.26 -4.18
N THR A 18 24.46 -5.53 -5.11
CA THR A 18 24.39 -5.00 -6.49
C THR A 18 23.18 -5.55 -7.23
N LYS A 19 22.87 -6.85 -7.07
CA LYS A 19 21.67 -7.47 -7.65
C LYS A 19 20.37 -6.91 -7.05
N ALA A 20 20.32 -6.68 -5.74
CA ALA A 20 19.18 -6.05 -5.09
C ALA A 20 18.94 -4.62 -5.60
N ALA A 21 20.00 -3.82 -5.70
CA ALA A 21 19.92 -2.46 -6.26
C ALA A 21 19.48 -2.45 -7.73
N ALA A 22 19.97 -3.39 -8.54
CA ALA A 22 19.53 -3.53 -9.93
C ALA A 22 18.05 -3.92 -10.05
N MET A 23 17.56 -4.80 -9.17
CA MET A 23 16.15 -5.21 -9.13
C MET A 23 15.24 -4.05 -8.73
N LEU A 24 15.62 -3.26 -7.72
CA LEU A 24 14.87 -2.07 -7.30
C LEU A 24 14.76 -1.04 -8.44
N ARG A 25 15.86 -0.80 -9.17
CA ARG A 25 15.84 0.09 -10.35
C ARG A 25 14.91 -0.42 -11.45
N ALA A 26 14.91 -1.72 -11.72
CA ALA A 26 14.03 -2.32 -12.71
C ALA A 26 12.55 -2.17 -12.33
N VAL A 27 12.22 -2.41 -11.05
CA VAL A 27 10.85 -2.21 -10.53
C VAL A 27 10.42 -0.75 -10.64
N ALA A 28 11.27 0.20 -10.25
CA ALA A 28 10.99 1.63 -10.37
C ALA A 28 10.74 2.06 -11.83
N ALA A 29 11.54 1.53 -12.77
CA ALA A 29 11.35 1.80 -14.20
C ALA A 29 10.02 1.25 -14.73
N ILE A 30 9.61 0.06 -14.28
CA ILE A 30 8.31 -0.53 -14.64
C ILE A 30 7.16 0.32 -14.09
N HIS A 31 7.23 0.74 -12.82
CA HIS A 31 6.21 1.60 -12.22
C HIS A 31 6.10 2.94 -12.95
N ALA A 32 7.24 3.58 -13.27
CA ALA A 32 7.26 4.82 -14.04
C ALA A 32 6.60 4.64 -15.42
N ALA A 33 6.99 3.59 -16.16
CA ALA A 33 6.41 3.29 -17.46
C ALA A 33 4.91 2.96 -17.41
N GLN A 34 4.43 2.37 -16.31
CA GLN A 34 3.00 2.13 -16.10
C GLN A 34 2.26 3.45 -15.86
N LEU A 35 2.79 4.35 -15.04
CA LEU A 35 2.16 5.63 -14.73
C LEU A 35 2.17 6.59 -15.93
N GLU A 36 3.21 6.54 -16.77
CA GLU A 36 3.26 7.31 -18.01
C GLU A 36 2.08 7.00 -18.95
N LYS A 37 1.60 5.74 -18.98
CA LYS A 37 0.41 5.37 -19.76
C LYS A 37 -0.86 6.09 -19.28
N PHE A 38 -0.91 6.41 -17.99
CA PHE A 38 -1.99 7.19 -17.38
C PHE A 38 -1.75 8.70 -17.46
N GLY A 39 -0.65 9.16 -18.08
CA GLY A 39 -0.24 10.57 -18.05
C GLY A 39 0.16 11.05 -16.65
N LEU A 40 0.52 10.13 -15.75
CA LEU A 40 0.84 10.42 -14.36
C LEU A 40 2.34 10.31 -14.09
N ARG A 41 2.77 11.03 -13.06
CA ARG A 41 4.02 10.78 -12.32
C ARG A 41 3.65 10.39 -10.90
N ASP A 42 4.52 9.70 -10.17
CA ASP A 42 4.31 9.38 -8.75
C ASP A 42 4.96 10.45 -7.86
N PRO A 43 4.17 11.31 -7.20
CA PRO A 43 4.54 12.22 -6.13
C PRO A 43 5.82 11.93 -5.38
N GLU A 44 5.71 10.78 -4.75
CA GLU A 44 6.23 10.52 -3.41
C GLU A 44 6.27 9.00 -3.16
N HIS A 45 6.43 8.20 -4.22
CA HIS A 45 6.43 6.73 -4.17
C HIS A 45 5.14 6.16 -3.53
N LEU A 46 4.00 6.84 -3.73
CA LEU A 46 2.70 6.40 -3.23
C LEU A 46 2.23 5.14 -3.96
N HIS A 47 2.60 4.98 -5.23
CA HIS A 47 2.35 3.77 -5.98
C HIS A 47 3.13 2.58 -5.40
N GLU A 48 4.37 2.80 -4.96
CA GLU A 48 5.16 1.76 -4.27
C GLU A 48 4.56 1.42 -2.90
N SER A 49 4.10 2.43 -2.15
CA SER A 49 3.45 2.24 -0.85
C SER A 49 2.17 1.41 -0.93
N LEU A 50 1.47 1.43 -2.07
CA LEU A 50 0.33 0.54 -2.34
C LEU A 50 0.73 -0.93 -2.44
N VAL A 51 1.93 -1.21 -2.94
CA VAL A 51 2.45 -2.57 -3.17
C VAL A 51 3.29 -3.09 -2.00
N ALA A 52 3.83 -2.19 -1.17
CA ALA A 52 4.61 -2.54 0.03
C ALA A 52 3.77 -3.31 1.06
N PHE A 53 4.39 -4.19 1.85
CA PHE A 53 3.70 -4.92 2.93
C PHE A 53 3.77 -4.22 4.29
N ASP A 54 4.29 -2.98 4.33
CA ASP A 54 4.56 -2.27 5.58
C ASP A 54 3.28 -1.72 6.24
N PRO A 55 3.23 -1.66 7.59
CA PRO A 55 2.14 -1.04 8.32
C PRO A 55 1.98 0.46 8.00
N ILE A 56 0.73 0.93 7.93
CA ILE A 56 0.43 2.35 7.73
C ILE A 56 0.13 2.98 9.07
N ALA A 57 1.13 3.66 9.63
CA ALA A 57 1.06 4.22 10.98
C ALA A 57 0.54 5.67 11.04
N SER A 58 0.38 6.34 9.90
CA SER A 58 -0.03 7.75 9.83
C SER A 58 -1.38 7.92 9.11
N LEU A 59 -2.27 8.73 9.71
CA LEU A 59 -3.50 9.17 9.07
C LEU A 59 -3.23 10.03 7.82
N ASP A 60 -2.15 10.81 7.82
CA ASP A 60 -1.74 11.61 6.67
C ASP A 60 -1.38 10.72 5.49
N LEU A 61 -0.49 9.74 5.71
CA LEU A 61 -0.12 8.77 4.69
C LEU A 61 -1.35 8.00 4.17
N PHE A 62 -2.23 7.57 5.07
CA PHE A 62 -3.45 6.85 4.69
C PHE A 62 -4.38 7.70 3.82
N THR A 63 -4.53 8.99 4.14
CA THR A 63 -5.31 9.95 3.34
C THR A 63 -4.67 10.23 1.98
N ARG A 64 -3.33 10.32 1.93
CA ARG A 64 -2.60 10.54 0.68
C ARG A 64 -2.70 9.34 -0.26
N ILE A 65 -2.68 8.12 0.28
CA ILE A 65 -2.93 6.90 -0.49
C ILE A 65 -4.36 6.89 -1.05
N GLU A 66 -5.36 7.30 -0.26
CA GLU A 66 -6.75 7.40 -0.73
C GLU A 66 -6.89 8.36 -1.91
N ARG A 67 -6.30 9.56 -1.81
CA ARG A 67 -6.26 10.54 -2.89
C ARG A 67 -5.57 9.99 -4.12
N TRP A 68 -4.45 9.29 -3.94
CA TRP A 68 -3.71 8.68 -5.04
C TRP A 68 -4.53 7.62 -5.79
N LEU A 69 -5.27 6.77 -5.07
CA LEU A 69 -6.18 5.80 -5.70
C LEU A 69 -7.30 6.50 -6.48
N CYS A 70 -7.82 7.62 -5.99
CA CYS A 70 -8.78 8.45 -6.74
C CYS A 70 -8.14 9.03 -8.01
N THR A 71 -6.91 9.53 -7.95
CA THR A 71 -6.17 10.02 -9.12
C THR A 71 -5.97 8.92 -10.16
N LEU A 72 -5.60 7.70 -9.75
CA LEU A 72 -5.49 6.56 -10.65
C LEU A 72 -6.82 6.22 -11.33
N ARG A 73 -7.92 6.27 -10.56
CA ARG A 73 -9.28 6.04 -11.09
C ARG A 73 -9.66 7.05 -12.15
N GLU A 74 -9.45 8.33 -11.88
CA GLU A 74 -9.74 9.42 -12.81
C GLU A 74 -8.86 9.33 -14.06
N ALA A 75 -7.57 9.05 -13.90
CA ALA A 75 -6.67 8.86 -15.02
C ALA A 75 -7.10 7.67 -15.90
N ASN A 76 -7.52 6.55 -15.31
CA ASN A 76 -8.03 5.42 -16.10
C ASN A 76 -9.32 5.79 -16.85
N ARG A 77 -10.22 6.59 -16.27
CA ARG A 77 -11.43 7.06 -16.96
C ARG A 77 -11.11 7.95 -18.16
N ASN A 78 -10.09 8.80 -18.03
CA ASN A 78 -9.67 9.72 -19.08
C ASN A 78 -8.92 9.01 -20.22
N HIS A 79 -7.99 8.11 -19.87
CA HIS A 79 -7.10 7.46 -20.84
C HIS A 79 -7.61 6.09 -21.32
N ARG A 80 -8.60 5.50 -20.62
CA ARG A 80 -9.20 4.19 -20.91
C ARG A 80 -8.15 3.09 -21.11
N CYS A 81 -7.05 3.15 -20.36
CA CYS A 81 -5.95 2.18 -20.43
C CYS A 81 -6.41 0.76 -20.06
N HIS A 82 -7.39 0.67 -19.16
CA HIS A 82 -8.03 -0.56 -18.73
C HIS A 82 -9.55 -0.42 -18.75
N GLU A 83 -10.24 -1.55 -18.84
CA GLU A 83 -11.69 -1.61 -18.69
C GLU A 83 -12.09 -1.05 -17.30
N PRO A 84 -12.96 -0.03 -17.24
CA PRO A 84 -13.22 0.74 -16.01
C PRO A 84 -13.68 -0.12 -14.83
N GLU A 85 -14.53 -1.11 -15.07
CA GLU A 85 -15.17 -1.94 -14.05
C GLU A 85 -14.18 -2.93 -13.42
N ILE A 86 -13.25 -3.47 -14.20
CA ILE A 86 -12.13 -4.29 -13.73
C ILE A 86 -11.15 -3.42 -12.95
N PHE A 87 -10.83 -2.23 -13.45
CA PHE A 87 -9.90 -1.33 -12.79
C PHE A 87 -10.44 -0.82 -11.45
N ASP A 88 -11.72 -0.43 -11.40
CA ASP A 88 -12.38 -0.02 -10.16
C ASP A 88 -12.35 -1.14 -9.11
N ARG A 89 -12.66 -2.39 -9.52
CA ARG A 89 -12.57 -3.56 -8.62
C ARG A 89 -11.15 -3.81 -8.11
N LEU A 90 -10.13 -3.57 -8.93
CA LEU A 90 -8.73 -3.68 -8.52
C LEU A 90 -8.37 -2.62 -7.47
N LEU A 91 -8.74 -1.35 -7.71
CA LEU A 91 -8.50 -0.26 -6.76
C LEU A 91 -9.23 -0.49 -5.43
N GLU A 92 -10.46 -0.98 -5.47
CA GLU A 92 -11.20 -1.40 -4.28
C GLU A 92 -10.47 -2.49 -3.49
N ALA A 93 -9.97 -3.51 -4.19
CA ALA A 93 -9.22 -4.58 -3.57
C ALA A 93 -7.99 -4.06 -2.84
N ARG A 94 -7.22 -3.19 -3.51
CA ARG A 94 -6.05 -2.55 -2.92
C ARG A 94 -6.40 -1.61 -1.78
N TRP A 95 -7.51 -0.89 -1.86
CA TRP A 95 -7.94 -0.02 -0.77
C TRP A 95 -8.29 -0.80 0.49
N PHE A 96 -8.98 -1.93 0.34
CA PHE A 96 -9.28 -2.83 1.46
C PHE A 96 -8.01 -3.42 2.11
N GLU A 97 -7.04 -3.87 1.31
CA GLU A 97 -5.76 -4.37 1.81
C GLU A 97 -4.98 -3.28 2.56
N THR A 98 -4.98 -2.07 2.02
CA THR A 98 -4.36 -0.87 2.62
C THR A 98 -5.01 -0.53 3.96
N ALA A 99 -6.34 -0.57 4.06
CA ALA A 99 -7.04 -0.39 5.31
C ALA A 99 -6.67 -1.47 6.34
N GLY A 100 -6.50 -2.72 5.90
CA GLY A 100 -5.98 -3.80 6.74
C GLY A 100 -4.60 -3.50 7.35
N ARG A 101 -3.71 -2.84 6.59
CA ARG A 101 -2.39 -2.38 7.06
C ARG A 101 -2.48 -1.14 7.96
N ALA A 102 -3.54 -0.35 7.83
CA ALA A 102 -3.83 0.85 8.61
C ALA A 102 -4.68 0.60 9.87
N PHE A 103 -4.92 -0.67 10.27
CA PHE A 103 -5.82 -1.00 11.37
C PHE A 103 -5.45 -0.32 12.71
N GLN A 104 -4.17 0.01 12.90
CA GLN A 104 -3.66 0.69 14.10
C GLN A 104 -4.16 2.15 14.21
N LEU A 105 -4.72 2.71 13.14
CA LEU A 105 -5.34 4.05 13.12
C LEU A 105 -6.73 4.08 13.75
N GLY A 106 -7.26 2.91 14.16
CA GLY A 106 -8.53 2.80 14.88
C GLY A 106 -9.72 3.34 14.09
N ILE A 107 -10.70 3.90 14.80
CA ILE A 107 -11.97 4.39 14.22
C ILE A 107 -11.71 5.52 13.21
N ARG A 108 -10.66 6.33 13.39
CA ARG A 108 -10.31 7.40 12.44
C ARG A 108 -9.90 6.82 11.09
N GLY A 109 -9.07 5.77 11.08
CA GLY A 109 -8.73 5.03 9.86
C GLY A 109 -9.95 4.37 9.23
N TRP A 110 -10.83 3.78 10.05
CA TRP A 110 -12.09 3.22 9.57
C TRP A 110 -12.98 4.23 8.85
N LYS A 111 -13.13 5.45 9.39
CA LYS A 111 -13.92 6.52 8.77
C LYS A 111 -13.35 6.94 7.42
N ILE A 112 -12.03 7.11 7.31
CA ILE A 112 -11.36 7.45 6.03
C ILE A 112 -11.62 6.36 4.99
N TRP A 113 -11.44 5.10 5.37
CA TRP A 113 -11.69 3.97 4.48
C TRP A 113 -13.13 3.92 4.01
N ARG A 114 -14.10 3.98 4.94
CA ARG A 114 -15.53 3.80 4.66
C ARG A 114 -16.13 4.91 3.79
N ASN A 115 -15.62 6.13 3.94
CA ASN A 115 -16.14 7.30 3.24
C ASN A 115 -15.47 7.55 1.89
N SER A 116 -14.39 6.83 1.57
CA SER A 116 -13.68 7.02 0.32
C SER A 116 -14.57 6.72 -0.89
N VAL A 117 -14.31 7.44 -1.98
CA VAL A 117 -15.01 7.24 -3.25
C VAL A 117 -14.67 5.86 -3.86
N VAL A 118 -13.49 5.35 -3.54
CA VAL A 118 -13.02 4.01 -3.92
C VAL A 118 -13.85 2.94 -3.21
N HIS A 119 -14.11 3.08 -1.91
CA HIS A 119 -14.90 2.10 -1.15
C HIS A 119 -16.39 2.10 -1.51
N ARG A 120 -16.97 3.28 -1.79
CA ARG A 120 -18.40 3.39 -2.13
C ARG A 120 -18.82 2.62 -3.40
N ALA A 121 -17.86 2.25 -4.25
CA ALA A 121 -18.11 1.39 -5.40
C ALA A 121 -18.19 -0.11 -5.03
N SER A 122 -17.78 -0.48 -3.81
CA SER A 122 -17.63 -1.87 -3.37
C SER A 122 -18.81 -2.43 -2.59
N ARG A 123 -19.02 -3.76 -2.69
CA ARG A 123 -19.98 -4.56 -1.89
C ARG A 123 -19.30 -5.38 -0.78
N ARG A 124 -18.11 -4.97 -0.33
CA ARG A 124 -17.33 -5.72 0.67
C ARG A 124 -17.87 -5.54 2.09
N ASP A 125 -17.62 -6.55 2.92
CA ASP A 125 -18.18 -6.70 4.26
C ASP A 125 -17.49 -5.78 5.28
N ASP A 126 -18.09 -4.61 5.53
CA ASP A 126 -17.58 -3.52 6.37
C ASP A 126 -17.33 -3.91 7.85
N LEU A 127 -18.04 -4.94 8.31
CA LEU A 127 -18.12 -5.31 9.72
C LEU A 127 -16.78 -5.77 10.29
N ARG A 128 -16.00 -6.54 9.52
CA ARG A 128 -14.69 -7.06 9.98
C ARG A 128 -13.70 -5.94 10.27
N PHE A 129 -13.65 -4.93 9.40
CA PHE A 129 -12.75 -3.80 9.59
C PHE A 129 -13.21 -2.91 10.75
N PHE A 130 -14.53 -2.68 10.86
CA PHE A 130 -15.11 -1.94 11.98
C PHE A 130 -14.77 -2.58 13.33
N LEU A 131 -15.01 -3.89 13.49
CA LEU A 131 -14.73 -4.61 14.74
C LEU A 131 -13.24 -4.56 15.12
N ARG A 132 -12.35 -4.66 14.13
CA ARG A 132 -10.89 -4.58 14.34
C ARG A 132 -10.45 -3.17 14.75
N ALA A 133 -11.01 -2.14 14.12
CA ALA A 133 -10.76 -0.74 14.45
C ALA A 133 -11.27 -0.38 15.85
N LEU A 134 -12.47 -0.85 16.22
CA LEU A 134 -13.06 -0.63 17.54
C LEU A 134 -12.21 -1.28 18.65
N ARG A 135 -11.74 -2.51 18.46
CA ARG A 135 -10.84 -3.20 19.40
C ARG A 135 -9.55 -2.41 19.63
N GLN A 136 -9.01 -1.79 18.60
CA GLN A 136 -7.78 -1.01 18.71
C GLN A 136 -7.97 0.26 19.57
N ASP A 137 -9.09 0.96 19.41
CA ASP A 137 -9.37 2.17 20.19
C ASP A 137 -9.75 1.84 21.64
N LEU A 138 -10.48 0.74 21.88
CA LEU A 138 -10.78 0.26 23.24
C LEU A 138 -9.54 -0.23 24.00
N GLY A 139 -8.49 -0.68 23.28
CA GLY A 139 -7.22 -1.10 23.86
C GLY A 139 -6.23 0.04 24.11
N ARG A 140 -6.53 1.28 23.70
CA ARG A 140 -5.69 2.45 23.98
C ARG A 140 -6.15 3.11 25.28
N PRO A 141 -5.27 3.30 26.29
CA PRO A 141 -5.63 4.10 27.45
C PRO A 141 -5.99 5.52 26.97
N PHE A 142 -7.08 6.07 27.49
CA PHE A 142 -7.52 7.45 27.24
C PHE A 142 -6.36 8.40 27.56
N ARG A 143 -5.60 8.82 26.54
CA ARG A 143 -4.77 10.01 26.66
C ARG A 143 -5.71 11.20 26.61
N GLN A 144 -5.99 11.74 27.80
CA GLN A 144 -6.58 13.06 27.94
C GLN A 144 -5.65 14.09 27.28
N SER A 145 -6.20 14.98 26.48
CA SER A 145 -5.57 16.21 26.00
C SER A 145 -6.65 17.28 25.97
#